data_AF-A0A960BT17-F1
#
_entry.id   AF-A0A960BT17-F1
#
_cell.length_a   1.000
_cell.length_b   1.000
_cell.length_c   1.000
_cell.angle_alpha   90.00
_cell.angle_beta   90.00
_cell.angle_gamma   90.00
#
_symmetry.space_group_name_H-M   'P 1'
#
loop_
_entity.id
_entity.type
_entity.pdbx_description
1 polymer ?
#
loop_
_entity_poly.entity_id
_entity_poly.type
_entity_poly.pdbx_seq_one_letter_code
_entity_poly.pdbx_strand_id
1 'polypeptide(L)'
;MPAPLKRLLLGLAFSAVGNGLTIPLLIVYLHDIRGIPTTTAGLVVAWVAGLQFVLTPTIGWLIDRFGPRPILMQGLLIEAAGVACFP
;
A
#
# COMPACT_ATOMS: atom_id res chain seq x y z
N MET A 1 1.87 -27.36 -1.44
CA MET A 1 2.29 -25.97 -1.16
C MET A 1 3.41 -25.97 -0.13
N PRO A 2 4.60 -25.44 -0.45
CA PRO A 2 5.74 -25.41 0.48
C PRO A 2 5.44 -24.56 1.71
N ALA A 3 5.90 -24.99 2.90
CA ALA A 3 5.72 -24.30 4.18
C ALA A 3 6.10 -22.80 4.19
N PRO A 4 7.18 -22.33 3.55
CA PRO A 4 7.51 -20.90 3.50
C PRO A 4 6.47 -20.07 2.73
N LEU A 5 5.86 -20.63 1.69
CA LEU A 5 4.84 -19.93 0.90
C LEU A 5 3.57 -19.67 1.72
N LYS A 6 3.19 -20.61 2.60
CA LYS A 6 2.03 -20.43 3.50
C LYS A 6 2.24 -19.29 4.50
N ARG A 7 3.46 -19.15 5.03
CA ARG A 7 3.81 -18.04 5.95
C ARG A 7 3.79 -16.70 5.23
N LEU A 8 4.31 -16.64 4.00
CA LEU A 8 4.24 -15.45 3.16
C LEU A 8 2.78 -15.04 2.85
N LEU A 9 1.94 -16.01 2.45
CA LEU A 9 0.53 -15.76 2.14
C LEU A 9 -0.25 -15.29 3.38
N LEU A 10 0.02 -15.86 4.55
CA LEU A 10 -0.56 -15.39 5.81
C LEU A 10 -0.13 -13.95 6.14
N GLY A 11 1.15 -13.63 5.97
CA GLY A 11 1.65 -12.26 6.15
C GLY A 11 0.99 -11.27 5.18
N LEU A 12 0.85 -11.65 3.91
CA LEU A 12 0.13 -10.88 2.90
C LEU A 12 -1.35 -10.70 3.24
N ALA A 13 -2.01 -11.74 3.74
CA ALA A 13 -3.41 -11.65 4.15
C ALA A 13 -3.60 -10.67 5.32
N PHE A 14 -2.76 -10.76 6.35
CA PHE A 14 -2.77 -9.80 7.47
C PHE A 14 -2.46 -8.38 7.00
N SER A 15 -1.48 -8.21 6.11
CA SER A 15 -1.13 -6.90 5.55
C SER A 15 -2.26 -6.32 4.71
N ALA A 16 -2.96 -7.14 3.91
CA ALA A 16 -4.10 -6.73 3.11
C ALA A 16 -5.29 -6.33 3.98
N VAL A 17 -5.54 -7.04 5.09
CA VAL A 17 -6.56 -6.67 6.07
C VAL A 17 -6.22 -5.33 6.72
N GLY A 18 -4.98 -5.13 7.16
CA GLY A 18 -4.54 -3.85 7.73
C GLY A 18 -4.70 -2.70 6.73
N ASN A 19 -4.17 -2.86 5.52
CA ASN A 19 -4.21 -1.83 4.47
C ASN A 19 -5.65 -1.49 4.05
N GLY A 20 -6.51 -2.51 3.91
CA GLY A 20 -7.92 -2.35 3.59
C GLY A 20 -8.74 -1.65 4.68
N LEU A 21 -8.33 -1.75 5.95
CA LEU A 21 -8.96 -1.04 7.06
C LEU A 21 -8.42 0.40 7.22
N THR A 22 -7.16 0.65 6.90
CA THR A 22 -6.54 1.98 7.04
C THR A 22 -7.13 3.02 6.09
N ILE A 23 -7.30 2.69 4.81
CA ILE A 23 -7.82 3.62 3.79
C ILE A 23 -9.20 4.21 4.19
N PRO A 24 -10.23 3.42 4.55
CA PRO A 24 -11.54 3.96 4.94
C PRO A 24 -11.51 4.70 6.28
N LEU A 25 -10.73 4.24 7.27
CA LEU A 25 -10.59 4.94 8.55
C LEU A 25 -9.92 6.31 8.39
N LEU A 26 -8.94 6.43 7.48
CA LEU A 26 -8.27 7.69 7.16
C LEU A 26 -9.21 8.68 6.48
N ILE A 27 -10.06 8.19 5.57
CA ILE A 27 -11.09 9.01 4.90
C ILE A 27 -12.11 9.53 5.92
N VAL A 28 -12.61 8.66 6.80
CA VAL A 28 -13.54 9.05 7.87
C VAL A 28 -12.87 10.04 8.82
N TYR A 29 -11.61 9.83 9.20
CA TYR A 29 -10.86 10.77 10.05
C TYR A 29 -10.72 12.17 9.40
N LEU A 30 -10.33 12.22 8.11
CA LEU A 30 -10.20 13.49 7.38
C LEU A 30 -11.54 14.20 7.16
N HIS A 31 -12.62 13.43 7.00
CA HIS A 31 -13.96 13.96 6.76
C HIS A 31 -14.65 14.42 8.06
N ASP A 32 -14.75 13.55 9.07
CA ASP A 32 -15.48 13.85 10.32
C ASP A 32 -14.70 14.72 11.30
N ILE A 33 -13.36 14.60 11.37
CA ILE A 33 -12.55 15.30 12.38
C ILE A 33 -11.89 16.56 11.84
N ARG A 34 -11.57 16.63 10.53
CA ARG A 34 -10.98 17.82 9.90
C ARG A 34 -11.93 18.66 9.05
N GLY A 35 -13.17 18.22 8.80
CA GLY A 35 -14.18 19.00 8.07
C GLY A 35 -13.85 19.25 6.59
N ILE A 36 -13.06 18.37 5.97
CA ILE A 36 -12.63 18.51 4.56
C ILE A 36 -13.74 17.98 3.64
N PRO A 37 -14.14 18.72 2.59
CA PRO A 37 -15.25 18.33 1.71
C PRO A 37 -14.98 16.98 1.02
N THR A 38 -16.01 16.11 1.01
CA THR A 38 -16.03 14.75 0.43
C THR A 38 -15.41 14.63 -0.97
N THR A 39 -15.51 15.68 -1.78
CA THR A 39 -14.92 15.73 -3.13
C THR A 39 -13.40 15.56 -3.10
N THR A 40 -12.72 16.14 -2.12
CA THR A 40 -11.26 16.06 -1.98
C THR A 40 -10.82 14.68 -1.51
N ALA A 41 -11.57 14.07 -0.60
CA ALA A 41 -11.30 12.70 -0.15
C ALA A 41 -11.48 11.69 -1.29
N GLY A 42 -12.52 11.84 -2.11
CA GLY A 42 -12.72 11.03 -3.31
C GLY A 42 -11.58 11.19 -4.34
N LEU A 43 -11.09 12.41 -4.54
CA LEU A 43 -9.94 12.70 -5.41
C LEU A 43 -8.65 12.05 -4.91
N VAL A 44 -8.40 12.05 -3.59
CA VAL A 44 -7.23 11.39 -3.00
C VAL A 44 -7.30 9.87 -3.23
N VAL A 45 -8.47 9.25 -3.03
CA VAL A 45 -8.66 7.82 -3.30
C VAL A 45 -8.48 7.50 -4.78
N ALA A 46 -9.05 8.31 -5.66
CA ALA A 46 -8.90 8.15 -7.11
C ALA A 46 -7.42 8.27 -7.54
N TRP A 47 -6.68 9.20 -6.93
CA TRP A 47 -5.24 9.38 -7.18
C TRP A 47 -4.42 8.18 -6.71
N VAL A 48 -4.69 7.67 -5.51
CA VAL A 48 -4.04 6.45 -4.98
C VAL A 48 -4.35 5.25 -5.86
N ALA A 49 -5.60 5.07 -6.28
CA ALA A 49 -6.00 4.00 -7.19
C ALA A 49 -5.32 4.13 -8.57
N GLY A 50 -5.23 5.35 -9.11
CA GLY A 50 -4.53 5.62 -10.36
C GLY A 50 -3.03 5.31 -10.27
N LEU A 51 -2.38 5.72 -9.18
CA LEU A 51 -0.98 5.37 -8.91
C LEU A 51 -0.79 3.87 -8.77
N GLN A 52 -1.65 3.17 -8.03
CA GLN A 52 -1.59 1.71 -7.94
C GLN A 52 -1.74 1.06 -9.31
N PHE A 53 -2.65 1.54 -10.15
CA PHE A 53 -2.86 1.00 -11.49
C PHE A 53 -1.62 1.12 -12.37
N VAL A 54 -0.88 2.23 -12.28
CA VAL A 54 0.35 2.44 -13.06
C VAL A 54 1.55 1.72 -12.43
N LEU A 55 1.66 1.74 -11.10
CA LEU A 55 2.81 1.16 -10.40
C LEU A 55 2.78 -0.37 -10.38
N THR A 56 1.60 -1.00 -10.31
CA THR A 56 1.46 -2.47 -10.29
C THR A 56 2.16 -3.16 -11.46
N PRO A 57 1.89 -2.81 -12.75
CA PRO A 57 2.60 -3.41 -13.87
C PRO A 57 4.09 -3.02 -13.90
N THR A 58 4.43 -1.80 -13.49
CA THR A 58 5.82 -1.29 -13.51
C THR A 58 6.70 -2.05 -12.51
N ILE A 59 6.20 -2.27 -11.29
CA ILE A 59 6.87 -3.04 -10.25
C ILE A 59 6.92 -4.52 -10.64
N GLY A 60 5.85 -5.06 -11.24
CA GLY A 60 5.84 -6.44 -11.76
C GLY A 60 6.94 -6.67 -12.79
N TRP A 61 7.07 -5.77 -13.77
CA TRP A 61 8.15 -5.82 -14.76
C TRP A 61 9.54 -5.72 -14.12
N LEU A 62 9.70 -4.87 -13.09
CA LEU A 62 10.95 -4.73 -12.37
C LEU A 62 11.31 -6.02 -11.61
N ILE A 63 10.32 -6.66 -10.96
CA ILE A 63 10.45 -7.92 -10.23
C ILE A 63 10.90 -9.04 -11.16
N ASP A 64 10.33 -9.11 -12.35
CA ASP A 64 10.67 -10.13 -13.35
C ASP A 64 12.11 -9.96 -13.86
N ARG A 65 12.62 -8.72 -13.91
CA ARG A 65 13.96 -8.42 -14.43
C ARG A 65 15.10 -8.52 -13.41
N PHE A 66 14.88 -8.08 -12.17
CA PHE A 66 15.93 -8.02 -11.13
C PHE A 66 15.76 -9.10 -10.04
N GLY A 67 14.69 -9.88 -10.12
CA GLY A 67 14.33 -10.90 -9.14
C GLY A 67 13.58 -10.31 -7.93
N PRO A 68 12.76 -11.14 -7.25
CA PRO A 68 11.82 -10.66 -6.23
C PRO A 68 12.49 -10.14 -4.95
N ARG A 69 13.67 -10.64 -4.61
CA ARG A 69 14.32 -10.37 -3.32
C ARG A 69 14.84 -8.92 -3.16
N PRO A 70 15.62 -8.34 -4.10
CA PRO A 70 16.11 -6.97 -3.96
C PRO A 70 14.98 -5.93 -3.99
N ILE A 71 13.93 -6.18 -4.78
CA ILE A 71 12.81 -5.23 -4.93
C ILE A 71 11.92 -5.21 -3.70
N LEU A 72 11.66 -6.36 -3.08
CA LEU A 72 10.97 -6.41 -1.80
C LEU A 72 11.73 -5.65 -0.70
N MET A 73 13.06 -5.75 -0.66
CA MET A 73 13.87 -5.00 0.31
C MET A 73 13.81 -3.49 0.07
N GLN A 74 13.86 -3.04 -1.19
CA GLN A 74 13.71 -1.61 -1.50
C GLN A 74 12.31 -1.09 -1.17
N GLY A 75 11.26 -1.88 -1.45
CA GLY A 75 9.89 -1.54 -1.05
C GLY A 75 9.76 -1.35 0.46
N LEU A 76 10.31 -2.28 1.25
CA LEU A 76 10.31 -2.19 2.72
C LEU A 76 11.08 -0.96 3.24
N LEU A 77 12.19 -0.58 2.60
CA LEU A 77 12.94 0.61 2.98
C LEU A 77 12.16 1.90 2.68
N ILE A 78 11.48 1.96 1.52
CA ILE A 78 10.63 3.08 1.15
C ILE A 78 9.46 3.20 2.13
N GLU A 79 8.84 2.08 2.49
CA GLU A 79 7.75 2.03 3.46
C GLU A 79 8.20 2.52 4.84
N ALA A 80 9.33 2.00 5.34
CA ALA A 80 9.91 2.42 6.61
C ALA A 80 10.25 3.92 6.63
N ALA A 81 10.83 4.45 5.56
CA ALA A 81 11.13 5.88 5.43
C ALA A 81 9.85 6.73 5.39
N GLY A 82 8.81 6.26 4.71
CA GLY A 82 7.51 6.93 4.66
C GLY A 82 6.84 7.01 6.02
N VAL A 83 6.86 5.91 6.79
CA VAL A 83 6.34 5.88 8.16
C VAL A 83 7.16 6.78 9.09
N ALA A 84 8.49 6.77 8.97
CA ALA A 84 9.36 7.63 9.78
C ALA A 84 9.19 9.13 9.48
N CYS A 85 8.74 9.49 8.26
CA CYS A 85 8.48 10.86 7.87
C CYS A 85 7.07 11.35 8.25
N PHE A 86 6.17 10.44 8.63
CA PHE A 86 4.82 10.80 9.08
C PHE A 86 4.91 11.39 10.50
N PRO A 87 4.44 12.64 10.72
CA PRO A 87 4.43 13.28 12.04
C PRO A 87 3.43 12.66 13.02
#